data_AF-A0A6N4QAP7-F1
#
_entry.id   AF-A0A6N4QAP7-F1
#
_cell.length_a   1.000
_cell.length_b   1.000
_cell.length_c   1.000
_cell.angle_alpha   90.00
_cell.angle_beta   90.00
_cell.angle_gamma   90.00
#
_symmetry.space_group_name_H-M   'P 1'
#
loop_
_entity.id
_entity.type
_entity.pdbx_description
1 polymer ?
#
loop_
_entity_poly.entity_id
_entity_poly.type
_entity_poly.pdbx_seq_one_letter_code
_entity_poly.pdbx_strand_id
1 'polypeptide(L)'
;MASLNKKYKLENYLIITLILVSVSNCFQKNENYYQFWTGYDHLQRSIKSTAKNDVYFSALAGSLSEENESQFQKNAEGYPFLSLSGTMDKQQNWNLHWNDSDPSKFDFLAKVTFVPKLWEEREIYAVDRKIIHKLNGYQPRDFFKWFHDFALAINDHNAYQSLKSSSENLQFLCGAMACHVTENAEWHTLEFTINDETKQKFPGFYQRTGSRLEKTKLNLEVWDKGNPSHKFKVTNQGRTIQFHFPVNPPSDYFLSPKEIRFLGDIEIKSFGITVKIQNLEYKLKTSFEKQTDTLDGQFVRIGKKEINGKFFYVIPQGFVNFMIPGNMDEYFDEFFTLLIQGTQGRGGSQIHATFKKTPSGQINTITTYNETKRKRFSLFGGDDSQKASNDFDFFASWEEAMLKDLK
;
A
#
# COMPACT_ATOMS: atom_id res chain seq x y z
N MET A 1 62.73 -9.44 29.03
CA MET A 1 62.23 -8.45 28.05
C MET A 1 61.03 -9.04 27.31
N ALA A 2 59.86 -9.04 27.93
CA ALA A 2 58.64 -9.58 27.35
C ALA A 2 57.50 -8.60 27.65
N SER A 3 57.18 -7.73 26.70
CA SER A 3 55.93 -6.97 26.61
C SER A 3 56.12 -5.91 25.54
N LEU A 4 55.77 -6.21 24.28
CA LEU A 4 55.48 -5.18 23.27
C LEU A 4 54.74 -5.73 22.04
N ASN A 5 54.75 -7.05 21.78
CA ASN A 5 54.10 -7.64 20.59
C ASN A 5 52.62 -8.06 20.74
N LYS A 6 51.95 -7.78 21.87
CA LYS A 6 50.52 -8.13 22.06
C LYS A 6 49.53 -6.98 21.82
N LYS A 7 49.96 -5.71 21.84
CA LYS A 7 49.05 -4.55 21.65
C LYS A 7 48.64 -4.32 20.19
N TYR A 8 49.57 -4.48 19.25
CA TYR A 8 49.32 -4.24 17.82
C TYR A 8 48.28 -5.19 17.20
N LYS A 9 48.14 -6.43 17.70
CA LYS A 9 47.12 -7.37 17.21
C LYS A 9 45.71 -7.02 17.67
N LEU A 10 45.55 -6.41 18.85
CA LEU A 10 44.24 -6.06 19.40
C LEU A 10 43.69 -4.78 18.75
N GLU A 11 44.56 -3.79 18.52
CA GLU A 11 44.21 -2.55 17.81
C GLU A 11 43.83 -2.82 16.34
N ASN A 12 44.59 -3.67 15.63
CA ASN A 12 44.21 -4.06 14.27
C ASN A 12 42.91 -4.89 14.24
N TYR A 13 42.65 -5.74 15.25
CA TYR A 13 41.37 -6.46 15.34
C TYR A 13 40.21 -5.50 15.62
N LEU A 14 40.39 -4.53 16.53
CA LEU A 14 39.40 -3.50 16.82
C LEU A 14 39.13 -2.63 15.60
N ILE A 15 40.16 -2.22 14.86
CA ILE A 15 40.03 -1.44 13.62
C ILE A 15 39.34 -2.27 12.54
N ILE A 16 39.70 -3.55 12.35
CA ILE A 16 39.02 -4.43 11.39
C ILE A 16 37.58 -4.71 11.80
N THR A 17 37.28 -4.84 13.10
CA THR A 17 35.91 -5.02 13.61
C THR A 17 35.12 -3.72 13.48
N LEU A 18 35.73 -2.56 13.75
CA LEU A 18 35.11 -1.24 13.56
C LEU A 18 34.83 -1.00 12.07
N ILE A 19 35.77 -1.36 11.19
CA ILE A 19 35.62 -1.31 9.74
C ILE A 19 34.49 -2.26 9.31
N LEU A 20 34.51 -3.54 9.71
CA LEU A 20 33.45 -4.52 9.40
C LEU A 20 32.07 -4.09 9.94
N VAL A 21 31.99 -3.46 11.11
CA VAL A 21 30.75 -2.89 11.67
C VAL A 21 30.33 -1.64 10.91
N SER A 22 31.27 -0.77 10.49
CA SER A 22 30.97 0.43 9.70
C SER A 22 30.68 0.17 8.22
N VAL A 23 31.08 -0.99 7.68
CA VAL A 23 30.69 -1.45 6.33
C VAL A 23 29.35 -2.21 6.36
N SER A 24 28.74 -2.40 7.54
CA SER A 24 27.46 -3.12 7.70
C SER A 24 26.20 -2.25 7.53
N ASN A 25 26.33 -1.07 6.90
CA ASN A 25 25.21 -0.26 6.42
C ASN A 25 24.51 -0.84 5.17
N CYS A 26 24.78 -2.10 4.82
CA CYS A 26 23.94 -2.83 3.87
C CYS A 26 22.60 -3.15 4.51
N PHE A 27 21.52 -3.06 3.72
CA PHE A 27 20.22 -3.63 4.05
C PHE A 27 20.42 -5.06 4.54
N GLN A 28 20.21 -5.28 5.84
CA GLN A 28 20.51 -6.57 6.44
C GLN A 28 19.48 -7.58 5.98
N LYS A 29 19.96 -8.58 5.23
CA LYS A 29 19.22 -9.83 4.98
C LYS A 29 18.64 -10.32 6.30
N ASN A 30 17.35 -10.62 6.29
CA ASN A 30 16.63 -11.00 7.49
C ASN A 30 15.70 -12.16 7.14
N GLU A 31 16.14 -13.36 7.49
CA GLU A 31 15.42 -14.60 7.21
C GLU A 31 13.99 -14.56 7.78
N ASN A 32 13.76 -13.92 8.94
CA ASN A 32 12.41 -13.81 9.49
C ASN A 32 11.52 -12.91 8.64
N TYR A 33 12.06 -11.81 8.09
CA TYR A 33 11.32 -10.95 7.16
C TYR A 33 11.07 -11.69 5.85
N TYR A 34 12.07 -12.39 5.32
CA TYR A 34 11.93 -13.20 4.12
C TYR A 34 10.82 -14.26 4.27
N GLN A 35 10.82 -15.02 5.36
CA GLN A 35 9.79 -16.03 5.64
C GLN A 35 8.40 -15.41 5.82
N PHE A 36 8.30 -14.26 6.50
CA PHE A 36 7.04 -13.53 6.64
C PHE A 36 6.46 -13.13 5.28
N TRP A 37 7.27 -12.47 4.45
CA TRP A 37 6.82 -11.93 3.16
C TRP A 37 6.59 -13.02 2.11
N THR A 38 7.39 -14.09 2.13
CA THR A 38 7.15 -15.29 1.32
C THR A 38 5.82 -15.94 1.71
N GLY A 39 5.58 -16.17 3.00
CA GLY A 39 4.31 -16.71 3.48
C GLY A 39 3.11 -15.82 3.16
N TYR A 40 3.28 -14.49 3.19
CA TYR A 40 2.26 -13.53 2.80
C TYR A 40 1.96 -13.55 1.30
N ASP A 41 2.98 -13.60 0.44
CA ASP A 41 2.82 -13.74 -1.01
C ASP A 41 2.10 -15.06 -1.36
N HIS A 42 2.54 -16.18 -0.78
CA HIS A 42 1.87 -17.48 -0.92
C HIS A 42 0.40 -17.41 -0.50
N LEU A 43 0.09 -16.74 0.62
CA LEU A 43 -1.29 -16.52 1.05
C LEU A 43 -2.10 -15.73 0.01
N GLN A 44 -1.57 -14.62 -0.52
CA GLN A 44 -2.25 -13.81 -1.53
C GLN A 44 -2.51 -14.62 -2.82
N ARG A 45 -1.53 -15.41 -3.27
CA ARG A 45 -1.67 -16.29 -4.43
C ARG A 45 -2.72 -17.38 -4.20
N SER A 46 -2.73 -18.00 -3.02
CA SER A 46 -3.73 -19.00 -2.66
C SER A 46 -5.15 -18.42 -2.56
N ILE A 47 -5.32 -17.20 -2.04
CA ILE A 47 -6.63 -16.53 -2.02
C ILE A 47 -7.14 -16.33 -3.45
N LYS A 48 -6.28 -15.83 -4.35
CA LYS A 48 -6.62 -15.62 -5.75
C LYS A 48 -6.97 -16.92 -6.46
N SER A 49 -6.19 -17.99 -6.26
CA SER A 49 -6.43 -19.29 -6.91
C SER A 49 -7.68 -20.00 -6.39
N THR A 50 -8.06 -19.77 -5.13
CA THR A 50 -9.22 -20.40 -4.50
C THR A 50 -10.51 -19.63 -4.78
N ALA A 51 -10.44 -18.37 -5.25
CA ALA A 51 -11.61 -17.57 -5.57
C ALA A 51 -12.48 -18.25 -6.63
N LYS A 52 -13.73 -18.56 -6.28
CA LYS A 52 -14.70 -19.22 -7.17
C LYS A 52 -15.04 -18.37 -8.40
N ASN A 53 -14.98 -17.04 -8.25
CA ASN A 53 -15.18 -16.03 -9.27
C ASN A 53 -14.58 -14.68 -8.80
N ASP A 54 -14.52 -13.70 -9.71
CA ASP A 54 -14.04 -12.35 -9.40
C ASP A 54 -14.93 -11.61 -8.39
N VAL A 55 -16.18 -12.04 -8.21
CA VAL A 55 -17.14 -11.45 -7.27
C VAL A 55 -16.69 -11.67 -5.82
N TYR A 56 -16.27 -12.90 -5.47
CA TYR A 56 -15.81 -13.22 -4.12
C TYR A 56 -14.53 -12.47 -3.77
N PHE A 57 -13.59 -12.38 -4.72
CA PHE A 57 -12.36 -11.62 -4.54
C PHE A 57 -12.64 -10.12 -4.36
N SER A 58 -13.54 -9.56 -5.17
CA SER A 58 -13.99 -8.16 -5.05
C SER A 58 -14.68 -7.89 -3.71
N ALA A 59 -15.51 -8.82 -3.24
CA ALA A 59 -16.18 -8.70 -1.96
C ALA A 59 -15.21 -8.78 -0.77
N LEU A 60 -14.21 -9.67 -0.81
CA LEU A 60 -13.13 -9.66 0.18
C LEU A 60 -12.40 -8.32 0.24
N ALA A 61 -12.31 -7.60 -0.89
CA ALA A 61 -11.74 -6.25 -0.97
C ALA A 61 -12.71 -5.13 -0.50
N GLY A 62 -13.92 -5.47 -0.06
CA GLY A 62 -14.94 -4.51 0.40
C GLY A 62 -15.82 -3.96 -0.73
N SER A 63 -15.92 -4.67 -1.85
CA SER A 63 -16.76 -4.29 -3.00
C SER A 63 -17.86 -5.32 -3.25
N LEU A 64 -19.10 -4.90 -3.07
CA LEU A 64 -20.29 -5.67 -3.41
C LEU A 64 -21.20 -4.83 -4.30
N SER A 65 -21.64 -5.38 -5.42
CA SER A 65 -22.71 -4.79 -6.24
C SER A 65 -24.05 -5.43 -5.87
N GLU A 66 -25.12 -4.64 -5.99
CA GLU A 66 -26.49 -5.07 -5.70
C GLU A 66 -26.87 -6.38 -6.42
N GLU A 67 -26.54 -6.49 -7.71
CA GLU A 67 -26.81 -7.68 -8.54
C GLU A 67 -26.16 -8.97 -8.00
N ASN A 68 -25.05 -8.82 -7.27
CA ASN A 68 -24.28 -9.93 -6.73
C ASN A 68 -24.64 -10.29 -5.29
N GLU A 69 -25.48 -9.50 -4.60
CA GLU A 69 -25.84 -9.73 -3.19
C GLU A 69 -26.40 -11.12 -2.93
N SER A 70 -27.20 -11.64 -3.86
CA SER A 70 -27.85 -12.95 -3.75
C SER A 70 -26.88 -14.13 -3.72
N GLN A 71 -25.62 -13.91 -4.10
CA GLN A 71 -24.57 -14.94 -4.09
C GLN A 71 -23.94 -15.14 -2.69
N PHE A 72 -24.22 -14.24 -1.75
CA PHE A 72 -23.60 -14.23 -0.43
C PHE A 72 -24.49 -14.87 0.63
N GLN A 73 -23.86 -15.46 1.64
CA GLN A 73 -24.58 -15.91 2.83
C GLN A 73 -25.07 -14.71 3.63
N LYS A 74 -26.14 -14.91 4.40
CA LYS A 74 -26.66 -13.91 5.33
C LYS A 74 -26.24 -14.24 6.75
N ASN A 75 -25.80 -13.25 7.51
CA ASN A 75 -25.51 -13.41 8.93
C ASN A 75 -26.82 -13.55 9.74
N ALA A 76 -26.73 -13.70 11.06
CA ALA A 76 -27.90 -13.82 11.93
C ALA A 76 -28.86 -12.62 11.85
N GLU A 77 -28.36 -11.45 11.47
CA GLU A 77 -29.12 -10.21 11.30
C GLU A 77 -29.69 -10.05 9.88
N GLY A 78 -29.42 -11.00 8.97
CA GLY A 78 -29.91 -11.01 7.60
C GLY A 78 -29.03 -10.28 6.58
N TYR A 79 -27.84 -9.82 6.97
CA TYR A 79 -26.94 -9.03 6.11
C TYR A 79 -25.97 -9.91 5.31
N PRO A 80 -25.69 -9.57 4.04
CA PRO A 80 -24.69 -10.27 3.23
C PRO A 80 -23.32 -10.29 3.92
N PHE A 81 -22.72 -11.48 4.00
CA PHE A 81 -21.37 -11.66 4.50
C PHE A 81 -20.60 -12.69 3.66
N LEU A 82 -19.27 -12.55 3.68
CA LEU A 82 -18.34 -13.51 3.11
C LEU A 82 -17.26 -13.81 4.16
N SER A 83 -16.91 -15.08 4.29
CA SER A 83 -15.75 -15.50 5.06
C SER A 83 -14.82 -16.38 4.23
N LEU A 84 -13.53 -16.27 4.52
CA LEU A 84 -12.48 -17.13 4.00
C LEU A 84 -11.58 -17.51 5.17
N SER A 85 -11.54 -18.78 5.52
CA SER A 85 -10.68 -19.30 6.58
C SER A 85 -9.67 -20.28 5.99
N GLY A 86 -8.58 -20.54 6.69
CA GLY A 86 -7.67 -21.59 6.29
C GLY A 86 -6.54 -21.85 7.25
N THR A 87 -5.87 -22.97 7.03
CA THR A 87 -4.69 -23.40 7.80
C THR A 87 -3.50 -23.54 6.87
N MET A 88 -2.32 -23.27 7.42
CA MET A 88 -1.06 -23.44 6.70
C MET A 88 -0.46 -24.81 7.03
N ASP A 89 -0.07 -25.57 6.01
CA ASP A 89 0.65 -26.83 6.22
C ASP A 89 2.14 -26.59 6.56
N LYS A 90 2.89 -27.67 6.77
CA LYS A 90 4.33 -27.58 7.10
C LYS A 90 5.19 -27.10 5.93
N GLN A 91 4.64 -27.12 4.71
CA GLN A 91 5.27 -26.70 3.47
C GLN A 91 4.84 -25.29 3.05
N GLN A 92 4.16 -24.55 3.94
CA GLN A 92 3.58 -23.22 3.68
C GLN A 92 2.49 -23.18 2.59
N ASN A 93 1.90 -24.31 2.24
CA ASN A 93 0.72 -24.31 1.39
C ASN A 93 -0.52 -23.98 2.22
N TRP A 94 -1.39 -23.16 1.66
CA TRP A 94 -2.64 -22.76 2.28
C TRP A 94 -3.79 -23.66 1.84
N ASN A 95 -4.47 -24.28 2.80
CA ASN A 95 -5.76 -24.91 2.58
C ASN A 95 -6.86 -23.92 2.99
N LEU A 96 -7.52 -23.32 1.99
CA LEU A 96 -8.50 -22.25 2.17
C LEU A 96 -9.94 -22.75 1.93
N HIS A 97 -10.86 -22.29 2.77
CA HIS A 97 -12.27 -22.65 2.73
C HIS A 97 -13.15 -21.40 2.78
N TRP A 98 -14.04 -21.27 1.80
CA TRP A 98 -15.02 -20.20 1.73
C TRP A 98 -16.23 -20.50 2.61
N ASN A 99 -16.83 -19.44 3.15
CA ASN A 99 -18.13 -19.47 3.81
C ASN A 99 -18.19 -20.33 5.07
N ASP A 100 -17.05 -20.48 5.75
CA ASP A 100 -17.00 -21.02 7.11
C ASP A 100 -17.25 -19.87 8.10
N SER A 101 -18.44 -19.85 8.71
CA SER A 101 -18.87 -18.72 9.55
C SER A 101 -18.03 -18.63 10.82
N ASP A 102 -17.65 -19.75 11.44
CA ASP A 102 -16.91 -19.80 12.69
C ASP A 102 -15.93 -21.00 12.74
N PRO A 103 -14.78 -20.89 12.05
CA PRO A 103 -13.75 -21.92 12.09
C PRO A 103 -13.22 -22.11 13.51
N SER A 104 -13.25 -23.36 14.00
CA SER A 104 -12.68 -23.70 15.31
C SER A 104 -11.15 -23.61 15.35
N LYS A 105 -10.48 -23.77 14.20
CA LYS A 105 -9.03 -23.64 14.05
C LYS A 105 -8.69 -23.00 12.70
N PHE A 106 -7.87 -21.95 12.73
CA PHE A 106 -7.39 -21.26 11.54
C PHE A 106 -6.04 -20.60 11.78
N ASP A 107 -5.25 -20.45 10.72
CA ASP A 107 -4.05 -19.60 10.66
C ASP A 107 -4.31 -18.33 9.86
N PHE A 108 -5.36 -18.34 9.03
CA PHE A 108 -5.89 -17.18 8.32
C PHE A 108 -7.42 -17.13 8.45
N LEU A 109 -7.96 -15.93 8.63
CA LEU A 109 -9.38 -15.65 8.60
C LEU A 109 -9.60 -14.27 8.00
N ALA A 110 -10.37 -14.18 6.93
CA ALA A 110 -10.98 -12.94 6.44
C ALA A 110 -12.49 -13.04 6.61
N LYS A 111 -13.10 -12.02 7.21
CA LYS A 111 -14.55 -11.84 7.29
C LYS A 111 -14.88 -10.45 6.75
N VAL A 112 -15.89 -10.36 5.89
CA VAL A 112 -16.48 -9.10 5.43
C VAL A 112 -17.98 -9.15 5.57
N THR A 113 -18.57 -8.10 6.13
CA THR A 113 -20.02 -7.94 6.26
C THR A 113 -20.44 -6.65 5.59
N PHE A 114 -21.52 -6.70 4.82
CA PHE A 114 -22.10 -5.55 4.13
C PHE A 114 -23.44 -5.23 4.77
N VAL A 115 -23.49 -4.17 5.57
CA VAL A 115 -24.71 -3.71 6.22
C VAL A 115 -25.35 -2.64 5.35
N PRO A 116 -26.50 -2.93 4.68
CA PRO A 116 -27.20 -1.92 3.91
C PRO A 116 -27.72 -0.82 4.85
N LYS A 117 -27.56 0.43 4.44
CA LYS A 117 -28.08 1.61 5.13
C LYS A 117 -28.73 2.56 4.14
N LEU A 118 -29.63 3.39 4.64
CA LEU A 118 -30.18 4.53 3.92
C LEU A 118 -29.59 5.82 4.51
N TRP A 119 -28.99 6.66 3.67
CA TRP A 119 -28.48 7.97 4.04
C TRP A 119 -29.09 9.02 3.12
N GLU A 120 -29.94 9.89 3.67
CA GLU A 120 -30.62 10.95 2.90
C GLU A 120 -31.28 10.39 1.62
N GLU A 121 -32.03 9.29 1.77
CA GLU A 121 -32.71 8.56 0.68
C GLU A 121 -31.79 7.77 -0.27
N ARG A 122 -30.48 7.75 -0.03
CA ARG A 122 -29.51 7.00 -0.84
C ARG A 122 -29.10 5.69 -0.19
N GLU A 123 -29.04 4.64 -1.00
CA GLU A 123 -28.59 3.31 -0.56
C GLU A 123 -27.06 3.23 -0.51
N ILE A 124 -26.55 2.88 0.67
CA ILE A 124 -25.13 2.67 0.92
C ILE A 124 -24.91 1.32 1.61
N TYR A 125 -23.67 0.86 1.64
CA TYR A 125 -23.22 -0.13 2.61
C TYR A 125 -22.30 0.50 3.62
N ALA A 126 -22.48 0.13 4.89
CA ALA A 126 -21.38 0.07 5.82
C ALA A 126 -20.70 -1.31 5.69
N VAL A 127 -19.38 -1.29 5.52
CA VAL A 127 -18.59 -2.48 5.24
C VAL A 127 -17.60 -2.67 6.37
N ASP A 128 -17.80 -3.75 7.12
CA ASP A 128 -16.90 -4.18 8.18
C ASP A 128 -16.04 -5.32 7.66
N ARG A 129 -14.71 -5.15 7.68
CA ARG A 129 -13.76 -6.20 7.30
C ARG A 129 -12.84 -6.50 8.47
N LYS A 130 -12.56 -7.78 8.66
CA LYS A 130 -11.62 -8.28 9.65
C LYS A 130 -10.77 -9.37 9.03
N ILE A 131 -9.46 -9.15 9.00
CA ILE A 131 -8.46 -10.11 8.56
C ILE A 131 -7.59 -10.46 9.75
N ILE A 132 -7.41 -11.74 10.02
CA ILE A 132 -6.47 -12.28 11.00
C ILE A 132 -5.53 -13.23 10.26
N HIS A 133 -4.22 -13.09 10.47
CA HIS A 133 -3.24 -14.07 10.02
C HIS A 133 -2.14 -14.31 11.05
N LYS A 134 -1.63 -15.55 11.10
CA LYS A 134 -0.59 -16.00 12.04
C LYS A 134 0.79 -16.11 11.39
N LEU A 135 1.12 -15.15 10.52
CA LEU A 135 2.46 -15.06 9.93
C LEU A 135 3.39 -14.33 10.91
N ASN A 136 4.57 -14.89 11.11
CA ASN A 136 5.56 -14.42 12.07
C ASN A 136 6.73 -13.77 11.34
N GLY A 137 7.39 -12.81 11.99
CA GLY A 137 8.71 -12.37 11.60
C GLY A 137 8.80 -10.88 11.29
N TYR A 138 7.69 -10.21 11.03
CA TYR A 138 7.66 -8.80 10.65
C TYR A 138 6.66 -7.99 11.49
N GLN A 139 7.08 -6.81 11.96
CA GLN A 139 6.23 -5.84 12.64
C GLN A 139 6.30 -4.47 11.93
N PRO A 140 5.25 -3.63 12.04
CA PRO A 140 5.25 -2.27 11.50
C PRO A 140 6.48 -1.42 11.86
N ARG A 141 7.04 -1.51 13.08
CA ARG A 141 8.28 -0.79 13.42
C ARG A 141 9.48 -1.15 12.53
N ASP A 142 9.50 -2.37 11.99
CA ASP A 142 10.58 -2.85 11.13
C ASP A 142 10.58 -2.11 9.80
N PHE A 143 9.39 -1.76 9.27
CA PHE A 143 9.26 -0.88 8.11
C PHE A 143 9.91 0.48 8.35
N PHE A 144 9.63 1.09 9.50
CA PHE A 144 10.11 2.43 9.84
C PHE A 144 11.62 2.47 10.02
N LYS A 145 12.18 1.41 10.62
CA LYS A 145 13.63 1.22 10.66
C LYS A 145 14.22 1.08 9.25
N TRP A 146 13.65 0.23 8.41
CA TRP A 146 14.09 0.06 7.02
C TRP A 146 14.02 1.38 6.24
N PHE A 147 12.94 2.15 6.40
CA PHE A 147 12.72 3.41 5.71
C PHE A 147 13.72 4.49 6.16
N HIS A 148 14.02 4.52 7.46
CA HIS A 148 15.08 5.35 8.03
C HIS A 148 16.44 5.02 7.40
N ASP A 149 16.84 3.76 7.44
CA ASP A 149 18.12 3.29 6.91
C ASP A 149 18.22 3.57 5.39
N PHE A 150 17.10 3.43 4.65
CA PHE A 150 17.01 3.77 3.23
C PHE A 150 17.18 5.27 2.95
N ALA A 151 16.48 6.13 3.69
CA ALA A 151 16.62 7.57 3.51
C ALA A 151 18.05 8.06 3.76
N LEU A 152 18.73 7.49 4.76
CA LEU A 152 20.15 7.78 5.00
C LEU A 152 21.04 7.29 3.84
N ALA A 153 20.79 6.09 3.31
CA ALA A 153 21.57 5.54 2.21
C ALA A 153 21.43 6.35 0.91
N ILE A 154 20.24 6.90 0.62
CA ILE A 154 20.04 7.79 -0.54
C ILE A 154 20.84 9.10 -0.40
N ASN A 155 21.02 9.59 0.83
CA ASN A 155 21.75 10.83 1.12
C ASN A 155 23.29 10.67 1.10
N ASP A 156 23.80 9.44 1.08
CA ASP A 156 25.24 9.15 0.99
C ASP A 156 25.57 8.53 -0.37
N HIS A 157 26.44 9.18 -1.16
CA HIS A 157 26.76 8.72 -2.50
C HIS A 157 27.32 7.29 -2.53
N ASN A 158 28.21 6.95 -1.62
CA ASN A 158 28.87 5.64 -1.60
C ASN A 158 27.90 4.55 -1.12
N ALA A 159 27.08 4.85 -0.13
CA ALA A 159 26.03 3.96 0.35
C ALA A 159 24.98 3.73 -0.75
N TYR A 160 24.58 4.77 -1.49
CA TYR A 160 23.66 4.63 -2.61
C TYR A 160 24.25 3.79 -3.75
N GLN A 161 25.51 3.99 -4.15
CA GLN A 161 26.14 3.14 -5.17
C GLN A 161 26.26 1.68 -4.69
N SER A 162 26.58 1.48 -3.41
CA SER A 162 26.60 0.14 -2.81
C SER A 162 25.21 -0.49 -2.82
N LEU A 163 24.17 0.28 -2.48
CA LEU A 163 22.78 -0.14 -2.54
C LEU A 163 22.37 -0.53 -3.97
N LYS A 164 22.64 0.33 -4.94
CA LYS A 164 22.34 0.07 -6.37
C LYS A 164 23.05 -1.17 -6.91
N SER A 165 24.21 -1.53 -6.37
CA SER A 165 24.97 -2.71 -6.81
C SER A 165 24.65 -3.99 -6.02
N SER A 166 23.92 -3.91 -4.90
CA SER A 166 23.63 -5.06 -4.03
C SER A 166 22.14 -5.35 -3.82
N SER A 167 21.26 -4.38 -4.00
CA SER A 167 19.81 -4.56 -3.93
C SER A 167 19.29 -5.07 -5.27
N GLU A 168 18.84 -6.33 -5.27
CA GLU A 168 18.14 -7.00 -6.36
C GLU A 168 16.88 -6.22 -6.74
N ASN A 169 16.18 -5.65 -5.75
CA ASN A 169 15.02 -4.80 -5.98
C ASN A 169 15.39 -3.54 -6.80
N LEU A 170 16.41 -2.80 -6.37
CA LEU A 170 16.82 -1.58 -7.07
C LEU A 170 17.44 -1.89 -8.45
N GLN A 171 18.17 -2.99 -8.57
CA GLN A 171 18.67 -3.50 -9.85
C GLN A 171 17.54 -3.86 -10.80
N PHE A 172 16.52 -4.57 -10.33
CA PHE A 172 15.35 -4.90 -11.13
C PHE A 172 14.65 -3.63 -11.62
N LEU A 173 14.34 -2.70 -10.70
CA LEU A 173 13.66 -1.45 -11.04
C LEU A 173 14.44 -0.63 -12.07
N CYS A 174 15.76 -0.51 -11.89
CA CYS A 174 16.64 0.23 -12.80
C CYS A 174 17.02 -0.53 -14.07
N GLY A 175 16.81 -1.83 -14.10
CA GLY A 175 16.87 -2.64 -15.31
C GLY A 175 15.58 -2.59 -16.12
N ALA A 176 14.42 -2.41 -15.47
CA ALA A 176 13.12 -2.36 -16.12
C ALA A 176 12.69 -0.94 -16.53
N MET A 177 13.18 0.09 -15.83
CA MET A 177 12.86 1.50 -16.03
C MET A 177 14.13 2.35 -16.02
N ALA A 178 14.07 3.54 -16.62
CA ALA A 178 15.17 4.49 -16.48
C ALA A 178 15.19 5.07 -15.06
N CYS A 179 16.30 4.83 -14.36
CA CYS A 179 16.55 5.33 -13.01
C CYS A 179 17.51 6.52 -13.01
N HIS A 180 17.12 7.60 -12.33
CA HIS A 180 18.00 8.74 -12.08
C HIS A 180 17.96 9.15 -10.61
N VAL A 181 19.08 9.65 -10.11
CA VAL A 181 19.11 10.39 -8.85
C VAL A 181 19.53 11.81 -9.17
N THR A 182 18.71 12.75 -8.75
CA THR A 182 18.99 14.18 -8.85
C THR A 182 19.03 14.78 -7.46
N GLU A 183 19.79 15.84 -7.30
CA GLU A 183 19.92 16.57 -6.04
C GLU A 183 19.61 18.03 -6.29
N ASN A 184 18.84 18.62 -5.39
CA ASN A 184 18.69 20.06 -5.28
C ASN A 184 18.89 20.48 -3.82
N ALA A 185 18.76 21.77 -3.53
CA ALA A 185 19.03 22.31 -2.19
C ALA A 185 18.19 21.69 -1.06
N GLU A 186 17.04 21.10 -1.36
CA GLU A 186 16.11 20.55 -0.37
C GLU A 186 16.02 19.02 -0.41
N TRP A 187 16.20 18.41 -1.59
CA TRP A 187 15.83 17.02 -1.85
C TRP A 187 16.90 16.25 -2.63
N HIS A 188 17.16 15.02 -2.19
CA HIS A 188 17.62 13.94 -3.06
C HIS A 188 16.41 13.25 -3.68
N THR A 189 16.33 13.24 -5.01
CA THR A 189 15.18 12.71 -5.74
C THR A 189 15.56 11.46 -6.50
N LEU A 190 14.93 10.34 -6.16
CA LEU A 190 15.02 9.08 -6.89
C LEU A 190 13.86 9.00 -7.90
N GLU A 191 14.21 8.91 -9.17
CA GLU A 191 13.27 8.92 -10.28
C GLU A 191 13.22 7.58 -10.99
N PHE A 192 12.01 7.09 -11.26
CA PHE A 192 11.76 5.90 -12.06
C PHE A 192 10.87 6.26 -13.24
N THR A 193 11.41 6.15 -14.46
CA THR A 193 10.70 6.54 -15.69
C THR A 193 10.37 5.30 -16.52
N ILE A 194 9.07 5.09 -16.76
CA ILE A 194 8.57 4.09 -17.70
C ILE A 194 8.87 4.57 -19.14
N ASN A 195 9.79 3.87 -19.81
CA ASN A 195 10.34 4.24 -21.11
C ASN A 195 10.16 3.11 -22.15
N ASP A 196 10.79 3.25 -23.32
CA ASP A 196 10.70 2.25 -24.39
C ASP A 196 11.36 0.91 -24.03
N GLU A 197 12.36 0.89 -23.15
CA GLU A 197 12.93 -0.35 -22.62
C GLU A 197 11.91 -1.08 -21.73
N THR A 198 11.17 -0.33 -20.90
CA THR A 198 10.04 -0.90 -20.13
C THR A 198 8.99 -1.48 -21.07
N LYS A 199 8.67 -0.79 -22.18
CA LYS A 199 7.72 -1.29 -23.19
C LYS A 199 8.15 -2.61 -23.80
N GLN A 200 9.44 -2.77 -24.08
CA GLN A 200 9.99 -4.01 -24.65
C GLN A 200 9.95 -5.17 -23.66
N LYS A 201 10.31 -4.93 -22.39
CA LYS A 201 10.37 -5.98 -21.35
C LYS A 201 9.00 -6.33 -20.77
N PHE A 202 8.17 -5.31 -20.53
CA PHE A 202 6.87 -5.40 -19.86
C PHE A 202 5.81 -4.55 -20.59
N PRO A 203 5.39 -4.94 -21.80
CA PRO A 203 4.51 -4.14 -22.65
C PRO A 203 3.16 -3.80 -22.00
N GLY A 204 2.58 -4.74 -21.24
CA GLY A 204 1.30 -4.51 -20.58
C GLY A 204 1.40 -3.59 -19.36
N PHE A 205 2.49 -3.63 -18.59
CA PHE A 205 2.79 -2.65 -17.54
C PHE A 205 2.99 -1.25 -18.13
N TYR A 206 3.75 -1.14 -19.23
CA TYR A 206 3.92 0.12 -19.95
C TYR A 206 2.58 0.69 -20.42
N GLN A 207 1.73 -0.14 -21.02
CA GLN A 207 0.43 0.31 -21.54
C GLN A 207 -0.52 0.72 -20.42
N ARG A 208 -0.66 -0.09 -19.36
CA ARG A 208 -1.63 0.16 -18.29
C ARG A 208 -1.12 1.20 -17.29
N THR A 209 -0.01 0.92 -16.63
CA THR A 209 0.55 1.80 -15.58
C THR A 209 1.12 3.08 -16.18
N GLY A 210 1.83 3.00 -17.30
CA GLY A 210 2.35 4.17 -17.99
C GLY A 210 1.24 5.13 -18.44
N SER A 211 0.15 4.62 -19.04
CA SER A 211 -1.00 5.45 -19.44
C SER A 211 -1.72 6.09 -18.25
N ARG A 212 -1.82 5.37 -17.12
CA ARG A 212 -2.40 5.91 -15.89
C ARG A 212 -1.55 7.03 -15.33
N LEU A 213 -0.24 6.84 -15.22
CA LEU A 213 0.67 7.87 -14.72
C LEU A 213 0.61 9.15 -15.56
N GLU A 214 0.55 9.05 -16.90
CA GLU A 214 0.38 10.23 -17.77
C GLU A 214 -0.92 10.98 -17.54
N LYS A 215 -1.97 10.25 -17.18
CA LYS A 215 -3.29 10.79 -16.89
C LYS A 215 -3.43 11.30 -15.47
N THR A 216 -2.42 11.10 -14.62
CA THR A 216 -2.45 11.54 -13.22
C THR A 216 -1.38 12.58 -12.94
N LYS A 217 -1.68 13.50 -12.03
CA LYS A 217 -0.64 14.24 -11.28
C LYS A 217 -0.86 13.97 -9.81
N LEU A 218 0.19 13.57 -9.13
CA LEU A 218 0.24 13.26 -7.72
C LEU A 218 1.28 14.17 -7.08
N ASN A 219 0.89 14.78 -5.98
CA ASN A 219 1.78 15.46 -5.07
C ASN A 219 1.42 15.01 -3.66
N LEU A 220 2.18 14.06 -3.12
CA LEU A 220 1.97 13.49 -1.79
C LEU A 220 3.12 13.92 -0.87
N GLU A 221 2.83 14.69 0.16
CA GLU A 221 3.76 14.98 1.25
C GLU A 221 3.42 14.11 2.46
N VAL A 222 4.42 13.48 3.06
CA VAL A 222 4.26 12.60 4.21
C VAL A 222 5.22 13.04 5.30
N TRP A 223 4.71 13.24 6.52
CA TRP A 223 5.53 13.71 7.64
C TRP A 223 5.12 13.12 8.98
N ASP A 224 6.07 13.03 9.91
CA ASP A 224 5.77 12.79 11.32
C ASP A 224 5.25 14.09 11.95
N LYS A 225 4.03 14.08 12.49
CA LYS A 225 3.45 15.26 13.15
C LYS A 225 4.25 15.70 14.38
N GLY A 226 4.89 14.76 15.08
CA GLY A 226 5.74 15.08 16.22
C GLY A 226 7.00 15.83 15.81
N ASN A 227 7.50 15.58 14.60
CA ASN A 227 8.70 16.17 14.03
C ASN A 227 8.44 16.54 12.56
N PRO A 228 7.76 17.66 12.26
CA PRO A 228 7.34 17.97 10.89
C PRO A 228 8.48 18.15 9.87
N SER A 229 9.72 18.31 10.33
CA SER A 229 10.92 18.26 9.47
C SER A 229 11.24 16.86 8.97
N HIS A 230 10.78 15.81 9.67
CA HIS A 230 10.86 14.42 9.20
C HIS A 230 9.77 14.25 8.15
N LYS A 231 10.11 14.58 6.91
CA LYS A 231 9.20 14.50 5.78
C LYS A 231 9.84 13.93 4.53
N PHE A 232 9.03 13.26 3.73
CA PHE A 232 9.36 12.88 2.36
C PHE A 232 8.19 13.24 1.44
N LYS A 233 8.47 13.27 0.14
CA LYS A 233 7.47 13.61 -0.86
C LYS A 233 7.49 12.60 -1.99
N VAL A 234 6.32 12.26 -2.51
CA VAL A 234 6.16 11.44 -3.71
C VAL A 234 5.41 12.26 -4.73
N THR A 235 5.97 12.40 -5.92
CA THR A 235 5.30 13.08 -7.03
C THR A 235 5.35 12.24 -8.29
N ASN A 236 4.60 12.64 -9.32
CA ASN A 236 4.82 12.12 -10.65
C ASN A 236 4.82 13.24 -11.70
N GLN A 237 5.62 13.02 -12.74
CA GLN A 237 5.70 13.88 -13.92
C GLN A 237 5.59 13.02 -15.17
N GLY A 238 4.42 13.06 -15.82
CA GLY A 238 4.13 12.15 -16.93
C GLY A 238 4.24 10.70 -16.47
N ARG A 239 5.15 9.93 -17.09
CA ARG A 239 5.44 8.52 -16.76
C ARG A 239 6.54 8.33 -15.70
N THR A 240 7.06 9.40 -15.15
CA THR A 240 8.11 9.37 -14.13
C THR A 240 7.49 9.46 -12.75
N ILE A 241 7.81 8.52 -11.86
CA ILE A 241 7.53 8.61 -10.43
C ILE A 241 8.78 9.13 -9.73
N GLN A 242 8.62 10.10 -8.84
CA GLN A 242 9.71 10.78 -8.15
C GLN A 242 9.53 10.64 -6.63
N PHE A 243 10.54 10.09 -5.96
CA PHE A 243 10.61 9.98 -4.51
C PHE A 243 11.64 10.98 -4.00
N HIS A 244 11.20 11.97 -3.24
CA HIS A 244 12.05 13.03 -2.70
C HIS A 244 12.33 12.76 -1.22
N PHE A 245 13.61 12.59 -0.90
CA PHE A 245 14.15 12.42 0.45
C PHE A 245 14.86 13.70 0.88
N PRO A 246 14.72 14.13 2.14
CA PRO A 246 15.32 15.37 2.60
C PRO A 246 16.84 15.26 2.55
N VAL A 247 17.51 16.34 2.15
CA VAL A 247 18.98 16.43 2.27
C VAL A 247 19.35 16.45 3.76
N ASN A 248 20.32 15.62 4.13
CA ASN A 248 20.79 15.43 5.50
C ASN A 248 19.67 15.08 6.50
N PRO A 249 19.02 13.90 6.35
CA PRO A 249 18.02 13.46 7.32
C PRO A 249 18.65 13.33 8.71
N PRO A 250 17.94 13.71 9.79
CA PRO A 250 18.44 13.51 11.14
C PRO A 250 18.56 12.02 11.48
N SER A 251 19.41 11.69 12.46
CA SER A 251 19.70 10.30 12.85
C SER A 251 18.50 9.54 13.43
N ASP A 252 17.41 10.21 13.77
CA ASP A 252 16.16 9.62 14.24
C ASP A 252 15.00 9.71 13.24
N TYR A 253 15.29 10.11 11.99
CA TYR A 253 14.32 10.27 10.91
C TYR A 253 13.38 9.07 10.77
N PHE A 254 12.08 9.25 11.04
CA PHE A 254 11.07 8.19 10.98
C PHE A 254 11.36 6.90 11.78
N LEU A 255 12.29 6.88 12.75
CA LEU A 255 12.57 5.64 13.51
C LEU A 255 11.40 5.18 14.40
N SER A 256 10.65 6.12 14.98
CA SER A 256 9.52 5.83 15.88
C SER A 256 8.46 6.93 15.79
N PRO A 257 7.84 7.13 14.61
CA PRO A 257 6.78 8.13 14.47
C PRO A 257 5.62 7.77 15.40
N LYS A 258 4.90 8.78 15.89
CA LYS A 258 3.67 8.58 16.70
C LYS A 258 2.41 8.84 15.90
N GLU A 259 2.47 9.79 14.98
CA GLU A 259 1.36 10.14 14.11
C GLU A 259 1.90 10.66 12.78
N ILE A 260 1.73 9.87 11.73
CA ILE A 260 2.14 10.21 10.37
C ILE A 260 0.96 10.87 9.67
N ARG A 261 1.25 11.95 8.98
CA ARG A 261 0.28 12.69 8.16
C ARG A 261 0.66 12.55 6.70
N PHE A 262 -0.35 12.35 5.88
CA PHE A 262 -0.26 12.25 4.43
C PHE A 262 -1.13 13.36 3.86
N LEU A 263 -0.57 14.25 3.07
CA LEU A 263 -1.29 15.32 2.37
C LEU A 263 -1.09 15.16 0.88
N GLY A 264 -2.17 14.84 0.19
CA GLY A 264 -2.16 14.58 -1.25
C GLY A 264 -2.92 15.65 -2.02
N ASP A 265 -2.30 16.15 -3.07
CA ASP A 265 -2.99 16.73 -4.22
C ASP A 265 -2.98 15.73 -5.38
N ILE A 266 -4.16 15.49 -5.95
CA ILE A 266 -4.37 14.48 -6.99
C ILE A 266 -5.15 15.12 -8.13
N GLU A 267 -4.61 15.08 -9.34
CA GLU A 267 -5.30 15.41 -10.59
C GLU A 267 -5.44 14.13 -11.42
N ILE A 268 -6.65 13.80 -11.87
CA ILE A 268 -6.92 12.65 -12.73
C ILE A 268 -7.62 13.15 -13.98
N LYS A 269 -7.07 12.83 -15.16
CA LYS A 269 -7.63 13.13 -16.47
C LYS A 269 -8.10 11.86 -17.15
N SER A 270 -9.41 11.72 -17.33
CA SER A 270 -9.96 10.55 -18.02
C SER A 270 -11.22 10.94 -18.79
N PHE A 271 -11.39 10.40 -20.00
CA PHE A 271 -12.62 10.53 -20.80
C PHE A 271 -13.17 11.97 -20.97
N GLY A 272 -12.28 12.96 -21.08
CA GLY A 272 -12.65 14.38 -21.21
C GLY A 272 -13.00 15.09 -19.90
N ILE A 273 -12.86 14.39 -18.76
CA ILE A 273 -13.01 14.92 -17.41
C ILE A 273 -11.64 15.10 -16.77
N THR A 274 -11.51 16.17 -16.00
CA THR A 274 -10.42 16.41 -15.07
C THR A 274 -10.99 16.50 -13.66
N VAL A 275 -10.62 15.56 -12.81
CA VAL A 275 -10.91 15.59 -11.36
C VAL A 275 -9.67 16.11 -10.66
N LYS A 276 -9.80 17.18 -9.88
CA LYS A 276 -8.75 17.72 -9.02
C LYS A 276 -9.19 17.61 -7.57
N ILE A 277 -8.32 17.04 -6.75
CA ILE A 277 -8.48 16.90 -5.31
C ILE A 277 -7.27 17.60 -4.70
N GLN A 278 -7.50 18.55 -3.81
CA GLN A 278 -6.45 19.31 -3.14
C GLN A 278 -6.56 19.13 -1.63
N ASN A 279 -5.41 19.01 -0.99
CA ASN A 279 -5.28 18.83 0.46
C ASN A 279 -6.11 17.66 1.00
N LEU A 280 -6.07 16.50 0.33
CA LEU A 280 -6.63 15.26 0.89
C LEU A 280 -5.70 14.79 2.01
N GLU A 281 -6.19 14.84 3.25
CA GLU A 281 -5.40 14.52 4.42
C GLU A 281 -5.81 13.17 5.01
N TYR A 282 -4.82 12.29 5.18
CA TYR A 282 -4.94 11.03 5.91
C TYR A 282 -3.98 11.03 7.09
N LYS A 283 -4.41 10.49 8.23
CA LYS A 283 -3.55 10.32 9.41
C LYS A 283 -3.40 8.85 9.74
N LEU A 284 -2.21 8.47 10.16
CA LEU A 284 -1.87 7.15 10.66
C LEU A 284 -1.19 7.31 12.02
N LYS A 285 -1.88 6.93 13.10
CA LYS A 285 -1.28 6.84 14.42
C LYS A 285 -0.58 5.50 14.59
N THR A 286 0.53 5.51 15.28
CA THR A 286 1.42 4.38 15.48
C THR A 286 1.70 4.23 16.97
N SER A 287 1.65 3.00 17.47
CA SER A 287 2.09 2.65 18.83
C SER A 287 3.01 1.44 18.76
N PHE A 288 4.19 1.55 19.37
CA PHE A 288 5.22 0.53 19.35
C PHE A 288 5.55 0.09 20.78
N GLU A 289 4.85 -0.93 21.26
CA GLU A 289 5.04 -1.51 22.60
C GLU A 289 5.92 -2.76 22.55
N LYS A 290 6.37 -3.29 23.69
CA LYS A 290 7.36 -4.40 23.72
C LYS A 290 6.96 -5.63 22.87
N GLN A 291 5.67 -5.96 22.80
CA GLN A 291 5.16 -7.15 22.09
C GLN A 291 4.07 -6.82 21.06
N THR A 292 3.68 -5.56 20.94
CA THR A 292 2.51 -5.16 20.16
C THR A 292 2.83 -3.90 19.37
N ASP A 293 2.52 -3.93 18.09
CA ASP A 293 2.54 -2.75 17.23
C ASP A 293 1.11 -2.48 16.79
N THR A 294 0.68 -1.23 16.89
CA THR A 294 -0.67 -0.81 16.49
C THR A 294 -0.59 0.32 15.47
N LEU A 295 -1.44 0.24 14.45
CA LEU A 295 -1.61 1.23 13.40
C LEU A 295 -3.08 1.64 13.32
N ASP A 296 -3.38 2.91 13.51
CA ASP A 296 -4.73 3.47 13.47
C ASP A 296 -4.82 4.56 12.40
N GLY A 297 -5.49 4.25 11.30
CA GLY A 297 -5.56 5.11 10.13
C GLY A 297 -6.97 5.61 9.84
N GLN A 298 -7.10 6.85 9.39
CA GLN A 298 -8.37 7.40 8.91
C GLN A 298 -8.14 8.68 8.09
N PHE A 299 -9.07 8.97 7.18
CA PHE A 299 -9.12 10.28 6.53
C PHE A 299 -9.54 11.38 7.51
N VAL A 300 -9.00 12.58 7.30
CA VAL A 300 -9.18 13.72 8.20
C VAL A 300 -9.98 14.82 7.55
N ARG A 301 -9.59 15.19 6.33
CA ARG A 301 -10.25 16.26 5.56
C ARG A 301 -9.91 16.17 4.09
N ILE A 302 -10.70 16.87 3.30
CA ILE A 302 -10.44 17.23 1.90
C ILE A 302 -10.54 18.75 1.83
N GLY A 303 -9.55 19.41 1.23
CA GLY A 303 -9.54 20.87 1.14
C GLY A 303 -10.46 21.36 0.03
N LYS A 304 -10.08 21.11 -1.21
CA LYS A 304 -10.86 21.52 -2.40
C LYS A 304 -11.01 20.36 -3.37
N LYS A 305 -12.15 20.28 -4.01
CA LYS A 305 -12.42 19.40 -5.14
C LYS A 305 -12.94 20.22 -6.30
N GLU A 306 -12.46 19.93 -7.49
CA GLU A 306 -12.93 20.53 -8.73
C GLU A 306 -13.08 19.43 -9.77
N ILE A 307 -14.25 19.34 -10.37
CA ILE A 307 -14.50 18.44 -11.49
C ILE A 307 -14.81 19.32 -12.69
N ASN A 308 -13.98 19.20 -13.72
CA ASN A 308 -14.09 20.01 -14.92
C ASN A 308 -14.16 19.09 -16.14
N GLY A 309 -14.82 19.56 -17.20
CA GLY A 309 -14.86 18.87 -18.49
C GLY A 309 -16.20 18.21 -18.80
N LYS A 310 -16.26 17.52 -19.94
CA LYS A 310 -17.46 16.86 -20.44
C LYS A 310 -17.11 15.39 -20.71
N PHE A 311 -17.91 14.47 -20.19
CA PHE A 311 -17.78 13.03 -20.44
C PHE A 311 -18.07 12.75 -21.93
N PHE A 312 -17.04 12.55 -22.74
CA PHE A 312 -17.07 12.40 -24.22
C PHE A 312 -17.80 13.52 -25.02
N TYR A 313 -17.19 14.02 -26.09
CA TYR A 313 -17.87 14.91 -27.06
C TYR A 313 -18.93 14.20 -27.93
N VAL A 314 -18.98 12.86 -27.89
CA VAL A 314 -19.80 12.03 -28.80
C VAL A 314 -21.08 11.52 -28.13
N ILE A 315 -21.14 11.51 -26.79
CA ILE A 315 -22.34 11.08 -26.05
C ILE A 315 -23.13 12.34 -25.65
N PRO A 316 -24.42 12.47 -26.02
CA PRO A 316 -25.24 13.58 -25.58
C PRO A 316 -25.23 13.67 -24.05
N GLN A 317 -25.02 14.87 -23.48
CA GLN A 317 -24.91 15.04 -22.03
C GLN A 317 -26.10 14.49 -21.23
N GLY A 318 -27.30 14.45 -21.84
CA GLY A 318 -28.48 13.82 -21.25
C GLY A 318 -28.35 12.32 -20.98
N PHE A 319 -27.54 11.59 -21.76
CA PHE A 319 -27.26 10.16 -21.53
C PHE A 319 -26.22 9.94 -20.43
N VAL A 320 -25.29 10.86 -20.24
CA VAL A 320 -24.30 10.81 -19.16
C VAL A 320 -24.98 10.99 -17.80
N ASN A 321 -25.94 11.91 -17.71
CA ASN A 321 -26.77 12.11 -16.52
C ASN A 321 -27.71 10.92 -16.22
N PHE A 322 -27.98 10.06 -17.21
CA PHE A 322 -28.76 8.83 -17.02
C PHE A 322 -27.89 7.68 -16.49
N MET A 323 -26.61 7.65 -16.82
CA MET A 323 -25.67 6.59 -16.45
C MET A 323 -24.92 6.89 -15.13
N ILE A 324 -24.88 8.15 -14.71
CA ILE A 324 -24.33 8.59 -13.42
C ILE A 324 -25.52 9.06 -12.57
N PRO A 325 -25.84 8.42 -11.43
CA PRO A 325 -26.90 8.89 -10.55
C PRO A 325 -26.50 10.26 -9.97
N GLY A 326 -27.14 11.33 -10.45
CA GLY A 326 -26.86 12.73 -10.07
C GLY A 326 -25.83 13.43 -10.97
N ASN A 327 -25.63 14.74 -10.75
CA ASN A 327 -24.48 15.44 -11.35
C ASN A 327 -23.18 14.81 -10.79
N MET A 328 -22.15 14.69 -11.62
CA MET A 328 -20.83 14.18 -11.20
C MET A 328 -20.30 14.88 -9.94
N ASP A 329 -20.50 16.19 -9.83
CA ASP A 329 -20.12 16.94 -8.63
C ASP A 329 -20.77 16.34 -7.37
N GLU A 330 -22.08 16.15 -7.40
CA GLU A 330 -22.85 15.53 -6.32
C GLU A 330 -22.35 14.11 -6.00
N TYR A 331 -22.08 13.32 -7.05
CA TYR A 331 -21.60 11.95 -6.88
C TYR A 331 -20.29 11.88 -6.09
N PHE A 332 -19.31 12.69 -6.49
CA PHE A 332 -18.00 12.75 -5.84
C PHE A 332 -18.08 13.44 -4.47
N ASP A 333 -18.96 14.42 -4.33
CA ASP A 333 -19.20 15.10 -3.07
C ASP A 333 -19.63 14.12 -1.99
N GLU A 334 -20.64 13.32 -2.30
CA GLU A 334 -21.10 12.25 -1.44
C GLU A 334 -20.01 11.20 -1.19
N PHE A 335 -19.26 10.81 -2.22
CA PHE A 335 -18.17 9.83 -2.07
C PHE A 335 -17.14 10.31 -1.03
N PHE A 336 -16.70 11.58 -1.12
CA PHE A 336 -15.75 12.13 -0.15
C PHE A 336 -16.36 12.36 1.23
N THR A 337 -17.64 12.72 1.31
CA THR A 337 -18.36 12.80 2.59
C THR A 337 -18.41 11.43 3.27
N LEU A 338 -18.77 10.38 2.55
CA LEU A 338 -18.77 8.99 3.04
C LEU A 338 -17.37 8.48 3.35
N LEU A 339 -16.33 8.94 2.67
CA LEU A 339 -14.94 8.57 2.93
C LEU A 339 -14.40 9.21 4.22
N ILE A 340 -14.71 10.49 4.44
CA ILE A 340 -14.09 11.31 5.48
C ILE A 340 -14.95 11.36 6.74
N GLN A 341 -16.20 11.79 6.61
CA GLN A 341 -17.09 12.02 7.75
C GLN A 341 -17.86 10.74 8.11
N GLY A 342 -18.30 10.00 7.08
CA GLY A 342 -19.31 8.97 7.23
C GLY A 342 -20.67 9.56 7.62
N THR A 343 -21.71 8.75 7.53
CA THR A 343 -23.10 9.10 7.84
C THR A 343 -23.32 9.56 9.28
N GLN A 344 -22.47 9.14 10.21
CA GLN A 344 -22.55 9.51 11.63
C GLN A 344 -21.54 10.58 12.05
N GLY A 345 -20.74 11.13 11.12
CA GLY A 345 -19.71 12.12 11.43
C GLY A 345 -18.55 11.59 12.28
N ARG A 346 -18.39 10.27 12.40
CA ARG A 346 -17.37 9.60 13.24
C ARG A 346 -16.16 9.07 12.46
N GLY A 347 -16.03 9.43 11.19
CA GLY A 347 -15.01 8.90 10.30
C GLY A 347 -15.62 7.86 9.36
N GLY A 348 -15.53 8.14 8.07
CA GLY A 348 -16.18 7.35 7.03
C GLY A 348 -15.38 6.14 6.54
N SER A 349 -14.06 6.18 6.71
CA SER A 349 -13.14 5.09 6.42
C SER A 349 -12.04 5.05 7.46
N GLN A 350 -11.88 3.88 8.08
CA GLN A 350 -10.97 3.65 9.18
C GLN A 350 -10.26 2.30 9.00
N ILE A 351 -9.00 2.25 9.41
CA ILE A 351 -8.22 1.02 9.54
C ILE A 351 -7.62 0.98 10.94
N HIS A 352 -7.73 -0.17 11.58
CA HIS A 352 -7.03 -0.49 12.81
C HIS A 352 -6.29 -1.81 12.59
N ALA A 353 -4.97 -1.79 12.72
CA ALA A 353 -4.15 -2.98 12.62
C ALA A 353 -3.34 -3.20 13.90
N THR A 354 -3.30 -4.42 14.38
CA THR A 354 -2.53 -4.84 15.55
C THR A 354 -1.68 -6.05 15.20
N PHE A 355 -0.38 -5.96 15.45
CA PHE A 355 0.61 -7.01 15.25
C PHE A 355 1.15 -7.42 16.62
N LYS A 356 0.65 -8.53 17.15
CA LYS A 356 0.93 -8.97 18.52
C LYS A 356 1.77 -10.23 18.53
N LYS A 357 2.96 -10.17 19.13
CA LYS A 357 3.79 -11.33 19.43
C LYS A 357 3.20 -12.13 20.59
N THR A 358 3.20 -13.44 20.46
CA THR A 358 2.73 -14.42 21.45
C THR A 358 3.82 -15.46 21.70
N PRO A 359 3.75 -16.24 22.80
CA PRO A 359 4.69 -17.34 23.01
C PRO A 359 4.69 -18.38 21.88
N SER A 360 3.58 -18.48 21.15
CA SER A 360 3.39 -19.41 20.02
C SER A 360 3.68 -18.80 18.65
N GLY A 361 4.07 -17.53 18.55
CA GLY A 361 4.32 -16.83 17.29
C GLY A 361 3.84 -15.38 17.30
N GLN A 362 3.01 -15.03 16.34
CA GLN A 362 2.50 -13.69 16.11
C GLN A 362 1.07 -13.78 15.56
N ILE A 363 0.21 -12.87 16.01
CA ILE A 363 -1.15 -12.73 15.51
C ILE A 363 -1.30 -11.31 14.98
N ASN A 364 -1.59 -11.22 13.69
CA ASN A 364 -1.80 -9.96 12.99
C ASN A 364 -3.28 -9.83 12.71
N THR A 365 -3.88 -8.75 13.21
CA THR A 365 -5.30 -8.45 13.03
C THR A 365 -5.41 -7.11 12.33
N ILE A 366 -6.13 -7.07 11.21
CA ILE A 366 -6.43 -5.86 10.46
C ILE A 366 -7.95 -5.75 10.39
N THR A 367 -8.50 -4.69 10.96
CA THR A 367 -9.92 -4.36 10.89
C THR A 367 -10.09 -3.08 10.10
N THR A 368 -11.01 -3.07 9.15
CA THR A 368 -11.37 -1.86 8.41
C THR A 368 -12.86 -1.63 8.46
N TYR A 369 -13.25 -0.37 8.61
CA TYR A 369 -14.61 0.10 8.43
C TYR A 369 -14.64 1.05 7.25
N ASN A 370 -15.61 0.92 6.36
CA ASN A 370 -15.87 1.95 5.36
C ASN A 370 -17.36 2.09 5.05
N GLU A 371 -17.78 3.29 4.70
CA GLU A 371 -19.09 3.51 4.09
C GLU A 371 -18.95 3.80 2.59
N THR A 372 -19.83 3.23 1.78
CA THR A 372 -19.73 3.29 0.32
C THR A 372 -21.08 3.21 -0.33
N LYS A 373 -21.26 3.89 -1.47
CA LYS A 373 -22.48 3.79 -2.27
C LYS A 373 -22.70 2.34 -2.70
N ARG A 374 -23.96 1.88 -2.61
CA ARG A 374 -24.39 0.56 -3.11
C ARG A 374 -24.25 0.46 -4.63
N LYS A 375 -24.46 1.58 -5.33
CA LYS A 375 -24.23 1.74 -6.78
C LYS A 375 -22.96 2.56 -7.02
N ARG A 376 -21.90 1.88 -7.49
CA ARG A 376 -20.59 2.50 -7.74
C ARG A 376 -20.42 2.87 -9.22
N PHE A 377 -19.86 4.04 -9.46
CA PHE A 377 -19.40 4.45 -10.77
C PHE A 377 -17.90 4.16 -10.88
N SER A 378 -17.48 3.47 -11.95
CA SER A 378 -16.06 3.22 -12.23
C SER A 378 -15.59 4.09 -13.38
N LEU A 379 -14.65 4.99 -13.11
CA LEU A 379 -14.00 5.85 -14.11
C LEU A 379 -13.19 5.06 -15.16
N PHE A 380 -12.99 3.75 -15.00
CA PHE A 380 -12.14 2.91 -15.86
C PHE A 380 -12.80 1.60 -16.33
N GLY A 381 -14.10 1.40 -16.07
CA GLY A 381 -14.76 0.09 -16.17
C GLY A 381 -14.98 -0.49 -17.57
N GLY A 382 -14.73 0.25 -18.65
CA GLY A 382 -15.06 -0.15 -20.03
C GLY A 382 -13.89 -0.43 -20.96
N ASP A 383 -12.65 -0.41 -20.47
CA ASP A 383 -11.44 -0.50 -21.30
C ASP A 383 -10.65 -1.77 -20.99
N ASP A 384 -10.61 -2.72 -21.92
CA ASP A 384 -9.89 -3.99 -21.79
C ASP A 384 -8.37 -3.79 -21.57
N SER A 385 -7.81 -2.64 -21.97
CA SER A 385 -6.42 -2.30 -21.65
C SER A 385 -6.19 -2.04 -20.15
N GLN A 386 -7.26 -1.94 -19.35
CA GLN A 386 -7.25 -1.74 -17.91
C GLN A 386 -7.29 -3.04 -17.09
N LYS A 387 -7.41 -4.22 -17.73
CA LYS A 387 -7.39 -5.51 -17.04
C LYS A 387 -6.11 -5.65 -16.22
N ALA A 388 -6.25 -6.03 -14.95
CA ALA A 388 -5.13 -6.20 -14.02
C ALA A 388 -4.18 -7.35 -14.41
N SER A 389 -4.60 -8.23 -15.32
CA SER A 389 -3.71 -9.22 -15.94
C SER A 389 -2.59 -8.57 -16.75
N ASN A 390 -2.79 -7.35 -17.26
CA ASN A 390 -1.87 -6.75 -18.22
C ASN A 390 -0.54 -6.32 -17.56
N ASP A 391 -0.51 -6.04 -16.27
CA ASP A 391 0.73 -5.66 -15.56
C ASP A 391 1.25 -6.73 -14.59
N PHE A 392 0.65 -7.91 -14.59
CA PHE A 392 0.99 -9.00 -13.67
C PHE A 392 2.46 -9.40 -13.73
N ASP A 393 3.02 -9.59 -14.92
CA ASP A 393 4.40 -10.08 -15.09
C ASP A 393 5.44 -9.14 -14.49
N PHE A 394 5.21 -7.82 -14.57
CA PHE A 394 6.08 -6.83 -13.94
C PHE A 394 6.01 -6.94 -12.42
N PHE A 395 4.80 -6.94 -11.85
CA PHE A 395 4.63 -7.00 -10.40
C PHE A 395 5.12 -8.32 -9.80
N ALA A 396 4.88 -9.45 -10.48
CA ALA A 396 5.40 -10.75 -10.04
C ALA A 396 6.94 -10.77 -10.03
N SER A 397 7.57 -10.21 -11.06
CA SER A 397 9.04 -10.10 -11.13
C SER A 397 9.59 -9.13 -10.08
N TRP A 398 8.88 -8.03 -9.83
CA TRP A 398 9.26 -7.05 -8.82
C TRP A 398 9.15 -7.63 -7.40
N GLU A 399 8.07 -8.36 -7.10
CA GLU A 399 7.88 -9.08 -5.84
C GLU A 399 9.01 -10.09 -5.60
N GLU A 400 9.41 -10.85 -6.62
CA GLU A 400 10.55 -11.78 -6.52
C GLU A 400 11.86 -11.04 -6.20
N ALA A 401 12.12 -9.90 -6.84
CA ALA A 401 13.30 -9.08 -6.57
C ALA A 401 13.30 -8.50 -5.15
N MET A 402 12.14 -8.03 -4.66
CA MET A 402 11.98 -7.56 -3.28
C MET A 402 12.25 -8.68 -2.26
N LEU A 403 11.81 -9.91 -2.52
CA LEU A 403 12.08 -11.05 -1.63
C LEU A 403 13.57 -11.41 -1.61
N LYS A 404 14.29 -11.28 -2.73
CA LYS A 404 15.73 -11.55 -2.78
C LYS A 404 16.55 -10.56 -1.95
N ASP A 405 16.11 -9.31 -1.78
CA ASP A 405 16.75 -8.36 -0.86
C ASP A 405 16.69 -8.79 0.61
N LEU A 406 15.72 -9.64 0.97
CA LEU A 406 15.52 -10.11 2.33
C LEU A 406 16.30 -11.40 2.66
N LYS A 407 16.81 -12.11 1.64
CA LYS A 407 17.45 -13.42 1.73
C LYS A 407 18.93 -13.33 1.39
#